data_AF-A0A7W1NPU0-F1
#
_entry.id   AF-A0A7W1NPU0-F1
#
_cell.length_a   1.000
_cell.length_b   1.000
_cell.length_c   1.000
_cell.angle_alpha   90.00
_cell.angle_beta   90.00
_cell.angle_gamma   90.00
#
_symmetry.space_group_name_H-M   'P 1'
#
loop_
_entity.id
_entity.type
_entity.pdbx_description
1 polymer ?
#
loop_
_entity_poly.entity_id
_entity_poly.type
_entity_poly.pdbx_seq_one_letter_code
_entity_poly.pdbx_strand_id
1 'polypeptide(L)'
;MLKVIGIAELQYEILETSDYTLSLAWNHKNPEYGPYWRTGNFHDALIEIGLSDTNHSVKDFDVVIVPQRFIVQAEIFDSLNLPVEIGIPICEWTFDKPSPHYVDEALDVRMYIGGSSISICIGGAVEIKRVIVANRVRFGMDADGYLRAIQVTAIKPSEMANIRSTFPTRSG
;
A
#
# COMPACT_ATOMS: atom_id res chain seq x y z
N MET A 1 7.63 7.16 9.58
CA MET A 1 6.65 6.88 8.52
C MET A 1 7.29 7.15 7.17
N LEU A 2 6.85 6.50 6.09
CA LEU A 2 7.33 6.82 4.73
C LEU A 2 6.83 8.20 4.30
N LYS A 3 7.76 9.05 3.88
CA LYS A 3 7.48 10.39 3.35
C LYS A 3 7.73 10.39 1.85
N VAL A 4 6.77 10.89 1.08
CA VAL A 4 6.88 10.99 -0.38
C VAL A 4 7.54 12.33 -0.74
N ILE A 5 8.72 12.26 -1.34
CA ILE A 5 9.57 13.41 -1.69
C ILE A 5 9.63 13.69 -3.20
N GLY A 6 9.14 12.78 -4.03
CA GLY A 6 9.15 12.94 -5.48
C GLY A 6 8.30 11.89 -6.18
N ILE A 7 8.36 11.91 -7.51
CA ILE A 7 7.61 11.00 -8.38
C ILE A 7 8.54 10.52 -9.49
N ALA A 8 8.62 9.21 -9.66
CA ALA A 8 9.31 8.55 -10.76
C ALA A 8 8.33 8.26 -11.91
N GLU A 9 8.88 7.98 -13.09
CA GLU A 9 8.08 7.60 -14.25
C GLU A 9 7.24 6.35 -13.99
N LEU A 10 6.06 6.32 -14.61
CA LEU A 10 5.14 5.20 -14.50
C LEU A 10 5.70 3.96 -15.21
N GLN A 11 5.59 2.81 -14.55
CA GLN A 11 6.04 1.52 -15.07
C GLN A 11 4.87 0.52 -15.10
N TYR A 12 5.09 -0.66 -15.70
CA TYR A 12 4.07 -1.69 -15.80
C TYR A 12 3.80 -2.34 -14.43
N GLU A 13 2.52 -2.44 -14.05
CA GLU A 13 2.07 -3.03 -12.78
C GLU A 13 1.78 -4.54 -12.94
N ILE A 14 2.22 -5.33 -11.97
CA ILE A 14 1.87 -6.73 -11.78
C ILE A 14 1.16 -6.86 -10.44
N LEU A 15 0.00 -7.49 -10.43
CA LEU A 15 -0.78 -7.83 -9.24
C LEU A 15 -0.78 -9.35 -9.07
N GLU A 16 -0.35 -9.81 -7.92
CA GLU A 16 -0.34 -11.22 -7.53
C GLU A 16 -1.05 -11.39 -6.18
N THR A 17 -1.72 -12.53 -6.03
CA THR A 17 -2.40 -12.90 -4.78
C THR A 17 -1.98 -14.31 -4.41
N SER A 18 -1.60 -14.52 -3.17
CA SER A 18 -1.33 -15.84 -2.58
C SER A 18 -2.33 -16.16 -1.45
N ASP A 19 -2.14 -17.29 -0.78
CA ASP A 19 -3.02 -17.77 0.29
C ASP A 19 -3.20 -16.79 1.45
N TYR A 20 -2.28 -15.83 1.66
CA TYR A 20 -2.36 -14.82 2.72
C TYR A 20 -1.82 -13.42 2.34
N THR A 21 -1.34 -13.26 1.11
CA THR A 21 -0.64 -12.05 0.68
C THR A 21 -1.29 -11.43 -0.54
N LEU A 22 -1.51 -10.11 -0.48
CA LEU A 22 -1.72 -9.28 -1.64
C LEU A 22 -0.38 -8.64 -2.02
N SER A 23 0.08 -8.91 -3.24
CA SER A 23 1.38 -8.45 -3.73
C SER A 23 1.18 -7.58 -4.97
N LEU A 24 1.74 -6.38 -4.97
CA LEU A 24 1.83 -5.55 -6.16
C LEU A 24 3.26 -5.13 -6.42
N ALA A 25 3.65 -5.14 -7.68
CA ALA A 25 4.98 -4.73 -8.11
C ALA A 25 4.91 -3.88 -9.39
N TRP A 26 5.85 -2.96 -9.53
CA TRP A 26 6.12 -2.22 -10.75
C TRP A 26 7.42 -2.75 -11.36
N ASN A 27 7.35 -3.20 -12.62
CA ASN A 27 8.33 -4.08 -13.28
C ASN A 27 8.41 -5.49 -12.65
N HIS A 28 9.40 -6.29 -13.06
CA HIS A 28 9.64 -7.61 -12.49
C HIS A 28 10.02 -7.52 -11.01
N LYS A 29 9.41 -8.37 -10.18
CA LYS A 29 9.82 -8.60 -8.79
C LYS A 29 11.23 -9.19 -8.80
N ASN A 30 12.25 -8.33 -8.77
CA ASN A 30 13.64 -8.76 -8.73
C ASN A 30 13.95 -9.16 -7.27
N PRO A 31 14.41 -10.39 -7.00
CA PRO A 31 14.72 -10.85 -5.63
C PRO A 31 15.91 -10.12 -4.98
N GLU A 32 16.53 -9.16 -5.66
CA GLU A 32 17.60 -8.34 -5.09
C GLU A 32 17.04 -7.40 -4.02
N TYR A 33 17.49 -7.63 -2.78
CA TYR A 33 17.15 -6.97 -1.53
C TYR A 33 17.36 -5.45 -1.57
N GLY A 34 16.42 -4.72 -2.15
CA GLY A 34 16.31 -3.27 -1.97
C GLY A 34 15.85 -2.92 -0.55
N PRO A 35 16.03 -1.66 -0.12
CA PRO A 35 15.57 -1.21 1.17
C PRO A 35 14.05 -1.36 1.28
N TYR A 36 13.57 -1.90 2.40
CA TYR A 36 12.13 -2.05 2.63
C TYR A 36 11.68 -1.36 3.92
N TRP A 37 10.49 -0.81 3.89
CA TRP A 37 9.82 -0.26 5.07
C TRP A 37 8.64 -1.15 5.44
N ARG A 38 8.53 -1.51 6.72
CA ARG A 38 7.48 -2.39 7.23
C ARG A 38 6.65 -1.72 8.30
N THR A 39 5.35 -1.94 8.24
CA THR A 39 4.42 -1.45 9.24
C THR A 39 3.29 -2.42 9.52
N GLY A 40 2.43 -2.06 10.48
CA GLY A 40 1.38 -2.90 11.04
C GLY A 40 1.62 -3.15 12.53
N ASN A 41 0.87 -4.09 13.08
CA ASN A 41 1.04 -4.53 14.47
C ASN A 41 1.97 -5.75 14.59
N PHE A 42 2.51 -6.24 13.47
CA PHE A 42 3.44 -7.39 13.36
C PHE A 42 2.92 -8.70 13.95
N HIS A 43 1.63 -8.75 14.31
CA HIS A 43 0.96 -9.91 14.86
C HIS A 43 -0.17 -10.35 13.94
N ASP A 44 -1.07 -9.41 13.60
CA ASP A 44 -2.23 -9.63 12.74
C ASP A 44 -2.15 -8.89 11.40
N ALA A 45 -1.25 -7.93 11.25
CA ALA A 45 -1.12 -7.14 10.04
C ALA A 45 0.33 -6.73 9.82
N LEU A 46 0.78 -6.90 8.58
CA LEU A 46 2.07 -6.47 8.07
C LEU A 46 1.86 -5.88 6.67
N ILE A 47 2.39 -4.69 6.46
CA ILE A 47 2.63 -4.12 5.13
C ILE A 47 4.12 -4.02 4.98
N GLU A 48 4.65 -4.51 3.87
CA GLU A 48 6.02 -4.32 3.44
C GLU A 48 6.01 -3.51 2.15
N ILE A 49 6.82 -2.45 2.07
CA ILE A 49 6.99 -1.63 0.88
C ILE A 49 8.46 -1.66 0.49
N GLY A 50 8.75 -2.30 -0.64
CA GLY A 50 10.07 -2.33 -1.24
C GLY A 50 10.38 -1.04 -1.99
N LEU A 51 11.58 -0.50 -1.80
CA LEU A 51 12.07 0.70 -2.47
C LEU A 51 13.25 0.38 -3.38
N SER A 52 13.39 1.17 -4.43
CA SER A 52 14.51 1.09 -5.37
C SER A 52 15.81 1.60 -4.78
N ASP A 53 16.90 0.83 -4.85
CA ASP A 53 18.24 1.29 -4.42
C ASP A 53 18.76 2.49 -5.21
N THR A 54 18.26 2.70 -6.44
CA THR A 54 18.75 3.76 -7.33
C THR A 54 18.18 5.12 -6.97
N ASN A 55 16.88 5.19 -6.68
CA ASN A 55 16.14 6.44 -6.54
C ASN A 55 15.07 6.42 -5.45
N HIS A 56 14.96 5.33 -4.68
CA HIS A 56 13.95 5.08 -3.66
C HIS A 56 12.49 5.19 -4.14
N SER A 57 12.23 4.97 -5.44
CA SER A 57 10.86 4.78 -5.90
C SER A 57 10.28 3.48 -5.35
N VAL A 58 8.98 3.46 -5.04
CA VAL A 58 8.26 2.24 -4.66
C VAL A 58 8.39 1.21 -5.79
N LYS A 59 8.95 0.04 -5.48
CA LYS A 59 9.09 -1.07 -6.42
C LYS A 59 7.94 -2.06 -6.27
N ASP A 60 7.57 -2.33 -5.03
CA ASP A 60 6.56 -3.31 -4.70
C ASP A 60 5.95 -2.98 -3.34
N PHE A 61 4.80 -3.58 -3.08
CA PHE A 61 4.30 -3.71 -1.73
C PHE A 61 3.60 -5.05 -1.55
N ASP A 62 3.82 -5.64 -0.38
CA ASP A 62 3.21 -6.88 0.07
C ASP A 62 2.37 -6.60 1.31
N VAL A 63 1.15 -7.13 1.35
CA VAL A 63 0.21 -6.97 2.46
C VAL A 63 -0.18 -8.34 2.98
N VAL A 64 0.13 -8.58 4.25
CA VAL A 64 -0.26 -9.79 4.98
C VAL A 64 -1.17 -9.35 6.12
N ILE A 65 -2.43 -9.81 6.10
CA ILE A 65 -3.40 -9.49 7.15
C ILE A 65 -4.12 -10.77 7.58
N VAL A 66 -4.07 -11.05 8.88
CA VAL A 66 -4.76 -12.20 9.50
C VAL A 66 -6.28 -12.01 9.35
N PRO A 67 -7.01 -13.03 8.86
CA PRO A 67 -8.45 -12.97 8.67
C PRO A 67 -9.23 -12.57 9.93
N GLN A 68 -10.42 -11.98 9.76
CA GLN A 68 -11.44 -11.68 10.78
C GLN A 68 -11.35 -10.36 11.57
N ARG A 69 -10.40 -9.45 11.31
CA ARG A 69 -10.33 -8.20 12.10
C ARG A 69 -10.83 -6.90 11.47
N PHE A 70 -10.98 -6.77 10.14
CA PHE A 70 -11.33 -5.44 9.58
C PHE A 70 -12.20 -5.55 8.33
N ILE A 71 -13.47 -5.15 8.48
CA ILE A 71 -14.45 -5.13 7.40
C ILE A 71 -15.37 -3.95 7.62
N VAL A 72 -15.22 -2.93 6.77
CA VAL A 72 -16.36 -2.14 6.27
C VAL A 72 -16.06 -1.84 4.80
N GLN A 73 -17.09 -1.70 3.98
CA GLN A 73 -16.94 -1.18 2.64
C GLN A 73 -16.61 0.32 2.75
N ALA A 74 -15.36 0.71 2.44
CA ALA A 74 -14.97 2.11 2.38
C ALA A 74 -14.03 2.36 1.20
N GLU A 75 -14.53 3.14 0.25
CA GLU A 75 -13.71 3.81 -0.73
C GLU A 75 -13.08 5.04 -0.05
N ILE A 76 -11.76 5.04 0.12
CA ILE A 76 -11.05 6.12 0.83
C ILE A 76 -11.01 7.39 -0.02
N PHE A 77 -10.98 7.24 -1.35
CA PHE A 77 -10.62 8.32 -2.27
C PHE A 77 -11.78 8.83 -3.14
N ASP A 78 -12.85 8.05 -3.32
CA ASP A 78 -13.83 8.27 -4.41
C ASP A 78 -14.80 9.45 -4.19
N SER A 79 -14.65 10.20 -3.09
CA SER A 79 -15.44 11.42 -2.80
C SER A 79 -14.62 12.70 -2.66
N LEU A 80 -13.29 12.65 -2.82
CA LEU A 80 -12.41 13.77 -2.54
C LEU A 80 -11.89 14.38 -3.85
N ASN A 81 -12.10 15.70 -4.03
CA ASN A 81 -11.48 16.46 -5.12
C ASN A 81 -10.02 16.79 -4.74
N LEU A 82 -9.16 15.78 -4.78
CA LEU A 82 -7.75 15.89 -4.38
C LEU A 82 -6.88 16.24 -5.58
N PRO A 83 -5.78 16.99 -5.37
CA PRO A 83 -4.68 17.04 -6.32
C PRO A 83 -4.20 15.61 -6.65
N VAL A 84 -4.15 15.31 -7.95
CA VAL A 84 -3.72 14.01 -8.47
C VAL A 84 -2.47 14.20 -9.33
N GLU A 85 -1.45 13.40 -9.05
CA GLU A 85 -0.22 13.29 -9.83
C GLU A 85 -0.10 11.85 -10.36
N ILE A 86 0.51 11.67 -11.54
CA ILE A 86 0.68 10.35 -12.17
C ILE A 86 2.15 9.93 -12.09
N GLY A 87 2.41 8.71 -11.61
CA GLY A 87 3.75 8.13 -11.53
C GLY A 87 3.92 7.24 -10.31
N ILE A 88 5.16 6.88 -10.01
CA ILE A 88 5.50 6.02 -8.87
C ILE A 88 6.08 6.89 -7.75
N PRO A 89 5.60 6.80 -6.50
CA PRO A 89 6.13 7.60 -5.40
C PRO A 89 7.61 7.34 -5.17
N ILE A 90 8.41 8.40 -5.02
CA ILE A 90 9.76 8.35 -4.47
C ILE A 90 9.68 8.68 -2.99
N CYS A 91 10.19 7.78 -2.16
CA CYS A 91 10.02 7.85 -0.72
C CYS A 91 11.34 7.98 0.02
N GLU A 92 11.29 8.63 1.17
CA GLU A 92 12.32 8.56 2.21
C GLU A 92 11.66 8.12 3.53
N TRP A 93 12.46 7.56 4.43
CA TRP A 93 12.04 7.42 5.83
C TRP A 93 12.67 8.52 6.66
N THR A 94 11.96 8.89 7.72
CA THR A 94 12.24 10.10 8.51
C THR A 94 13.04 9.85 9.79
N PHE A 95 13.52 8.62 10.01
CA PHE A 95 14.28 8.22 11.20
C PHE A 95 15.71 7.79 10.88
N ASP A 96 16.61 8.00 11.84
CA ASP A 96 17.96 7.45 11.82
C ASP A 96 17.88 5.92 11.69
N LYS A 97 18.52 5.37 10.65
CA LYS A 97 18.41 3.97 10.24
C LYS A 97 18.88 3.03 11.37
N PRO A 98 18.00 2.21 11.99
CA PRO A 98 18.46 1.12 12.85
C PRO A 98 19.11 -0.01 12.04
N SER A 99 18.76 -0.13 10.76
CA SER A 99 19.33 -1.08 9.80
C SER A 99 19.53 -0.41 8.44
N PRO A 100 20.62 -0.74 7.71
CA PRO A 100 20.85 -0.21 6.37
C PRO A 100 19.84 -0.73 5.34
N HIS A 101 19.18 -1.86 5.62
CA HIS A 101 18.32 -2.57 4.68
C HIS A 101 16.83 -2.45 4.96
N TYR A 102 16.44 -2.16 6.21
CA TYR A 102 15.03 -2.07 6.54
C TYR A 102 14.71 -1.17 7.72
N VAL A 103 13.46 -0.74 7.78
CA VAL A 103 12.91 0.00 8.92
C VAL A 103 11.56 -0.61 9.29
N ASP A 104 11.42 -0.97 10.56
CA ASP A 104 10.15 -1.41 11.13
C ASP A 104 9.53 -0.27 11.92
N GLU A 105 8.25 -0.02 11.68
CA GLU A 105 7.50 1.02 12.36
C GLU A 105 6.10 0.53 12.68
N ALA A 106 5.84 0.28 13.97
CA ALA A 106 4.53 -0.18 14.42
C ALA A 106 3.48 0.93 14.28
N LEU A 107 2.50 0.71 13.39
CA LEU A 107 1.37 1.62 13.17
C LEU A 107 0.06 0.83 13.07
N ASP A 108 -1.07 1.48 13.39
CA ASP A 108 -2.39 0.91 13.14
C ASP A 108 -2.61 0.77 11.63
N VAL A 109 -3.03 -0.42 11.19
CA VAL A 109 -3.30 -0.73 9.78
C VAL A 109 -4.71 -1.29 9.67
N ARG A 110 -5.50 -0.72 8.78
CA ARG A 110 -6.87 -1.17 8.49
C ARG A 110 -7.03 -1.41 7.01
N MET A 111 -7.58 -2.56 6.66
CA MET A 111 -7.91 -2.90 5.29
C MET A 111 -9.43 -2.96 5.11
N TYR A 112 -9.88 -2.48 3.95
CA TYR A 112 -11.26 -2.43 3.54
C TYR A 112 -11.37 -3.09 2.16
N ILE A 113 -12.28 -4.05 2.01
CA ILE A 113 -12.49 -4.78 0.75
C ILE A 113 -13.81 -4.30 0.14
N GLY A 114 -13.71 -3.65 -1.02
CA GLY A 114 -14.84 -3.15 -1.81
C GLY A 114 -15.38 -4.17 -2.81
N GLY A 115 -16.16 -3.67 -3.77
CA GLY A 115 -16.66 -4.46 -4.89
C GLY A 115 -15.58 -4.76 -5.94
N SER A 116 -14.78 -3.74 -6.27
CA SER A 116 -13.69 -3.79 -7.26
C SER A 116 -12.43 -3.07 -6.77
N SER A 117 -12.31 -2.89 -5.45
CA SER A 117 -11.21 -2.17 -4.83
C SER A 117 -10.80 -2.79 -3.49
N ILE A 118 -9.54 -2.57 -3.11
CA ILE A 118 -9.02 -2.78 -1.76
C ILE A 118 -8.43 -1.47 -1.30
N SER A 119 -8.78 -1.03 -0.11
CA SER A 119 -8.26 0.20 0.48
C SER A 119 -7.56 -0.11 1.80
N ILE A 120 -6.41 0.49 2.05
CA ILE A 120 -5.58 0.29 3.23
C ILE A 120 -5.32 1.66 3.85
N CYS A 121 -5.62 1.83 5.13
CA CYS A 121 -5.27 2.99 5.94
C CYS A 121 -4.09 2.66 6.86
N ILE A 122 -3.17 3.61 7.01
CA ILE A 122 -1.93 3.49 7.78
C ILE A 122 -1.85 4.62 8.80
N GLY A 123 -1.64 4.27 10.08
CA GLY A 123 -1.45 5.23 11.16
C GLY A 123 -2.73 5.94 11.62
N GLY A 124 -3.89 5.29 11.47
CA GLY A 124 -5.19 5.81 11.93
C GLY A 124 -5.95 6.68 10.92
N ALA A 125 -6.95 7.42 11.41
CA ALA A 125 -7.77 8.30 10.59
C ALA A 125 -7.07 9.65 10.37
N VAL A 126 -6.55 9.87 9.17
CA VAL A 126 -5.90 11.13 8.76
C VAL A 126 -6.52 11.60 7.46
N GLU A 127 -6.71 12.91 7.32
CA GLU A 127 -7.22 13.52 6.09
C GLU A 127 -6.17 13.41 4.98
N ILE A 128 -6.56 12.80 3.85
CA ILE A 128 -5.72 12.75 2.65
C ILE A 128 -5.78 14.10 1.95
N LYS A 129 -4.61 14.65 1.61
CA LYS A 129 -4.48 15.96 0.95
C LYS A 129 -4.05 15.89 -0.49
N ARG A 130 -3.39 14.82 -0.91
CA ARG A 130 -2.97 14.59 -2.30
C ARG A 130 -2.85 13.11 -2.60
N VAL A 131 -2.91 12.77 -3.89
CA VAL A 131 -2.86 11.40 -4.38
C VAL A 131 -1.84 11.26 -5.50
N ILE A 132 -1.02 10.21 -5.44
CA ILE A 132 -0.26 9.73 -6.59
C ILE A 132 -0.95 8.48 -7.14
N VAL A 133 -1.17 8.45 -8.45
CA VAL A 133 -1.76 7.30 -9.14
C VAL A 133 -0.69 6.58 -9.97
N ALA A 134 -0.50 5.31 -9.64
CA ALA A 134 0.37 4.38 -10.34
C ALA A 134 -0.47 3.22 -10.88
N ASN A 135 -0.92 3.33 -12.13
CA ASN A 135 -1.85 2.39 -12.76
C ASN A 135 -3.13 2.21 -11.93
N ARG A 136 -3.40 1.01 -11.40
CA ARG A 136 -4.57 0.73 -10.58
C ARG A 136 -4.41 1.14 -9.12
N VAL A 137 -3.22 1.57 -8.72
CA VAL A 137 -2.89 1.89 -7.33
C VAL A 137 -2.92 3.40 -7.10
N ARG A 138 -3.55 3.80 -6.00
CA ARG A 138 -3.55 5.17 -5.48
C ARG A 138 -2.81 5.20 -4.16
N PHE A 139 -1.85 6.11 -4.05
CA PHE A 139 -1.12 6.42 -2.83
C PHE A 139 -1.65 7.74 -2.28
N GLY A 140 -2.23 7.72 -1.09
CA GLY A 140 -2.76 8.89 -0.41
C GLY A 140 -1.76 9.43 0.61
N MET A 141 -1.49 10.73 0.55
CA MET A 141 -0.61 11.40 1.49
C MET A 141 -1.35 12.46 2.31
N ASP A 142 -0.91 12.67 3.54
CA ASP A 142 -1.34 13.80 4.38
C ASP A 142 -0.69 15.13 3.94
N ALA A 143 -0.98 16.20 4.68
CA ALA A 143 -0.45 17.54 4.44
C ALA A 143 1.09 17.61 4.52
N ASP A 144 1.70 16.75 5.33
CA ASP A 144 3.15 16.70 5.53
C ASP A 144 3.85 15.78 4.51
N GLY A 145 3.08 15.14 3.64
CA GLY A 145 3.57 14.26 2.58
C GLY A 145 3.84 12.83 3.03
N TYR A 146 3.38 12.42 4.22
CA TYR A 146 3.50 11.03 4.67
C TYR A 146 2.46 10.14 4.01
N LEU A 147 2.85 8.92 3.67
CA LEU A 147 1.95 7.91 3.15
C LEU A 147 0.95 7.47 4.23
N ARG A 148 -0.34 7.65 3.97
CA ARG A 148 -1.44 7.34 4.89
C ARG A 148 -2.43 6.33 4.34
N ALA A 149 -2.50 6.19 3.02
CA ALA A 149 -3.43 5.25 2.41
C ALA A 149 -2.88 4.66 1.12
N ILE A 150 -3.25 3.41 0.85
CA ILE A 150 -3.03 2.73 -0.42
C ILE A 150 -4.38 2.19 -0.87
N GLN A 151 -4.80 2.46 -2.11
CA GLN A 151 -6.00 1.85 -2.68
C GLN A 151 -5.65 1.19 -4.01
N VAL A 152 -5.97 -0.08 -4.14
CA VAL A 152 -5.95 -0.80 -5.42
C VAL A 152 -7.37 -0.76 -5.98
N THR A 153 -7.53 -0.28 -7.20
CA THR A 153 -8.81 -0.11 -7.89
C THR A 153 -8.89 -1.01 -9.11
N ALA A 154 -10.06 -1.07 -9.76
CA ALA A 154 -10.27 -1.87 -10.98
C ALA A 154 -9.79 -3.34 -10.84
N ILE A 155 -9.97 -3.92 -9.65
CA ILE A 155 -9.69 -5.33 -9.39
C ILE A 155 -10.75 -6.16 -10.13
N LYS A 156 -10.30 -7.10 -10.95
CA LYS A 156 -11.16 -7.96 -11.77
C LYS A 156 -11.97 -8.90 -10.88
N PRO A 157 -13.16 -9.34 -11.31
CA PRO A 157 -13.98 -10.28 -10.54
C PRO A 157 -13.26 -11.56 -10.13
N SER A 158 -12.39 -12.12 -11.00
CA SER A 158 -11.58 -13.30 -10.69
C SER A 158 -10.52 -13.04 -9.61
N GLU A 159 -9.86 -11.88 -9.66
CA GLU A 159 -8.88 -11.45 -8.64
C GLU A 159 -9.62 -11.23 -7.31
N MET A 160 -10.78 -10.57 -7.35
CA MET A 160 -11.61 -10.31 -6.17
C MET A 160 -12.15 -11.59 -5.52
N ALA A 161 -12.50 -12.60 -6.32
CA ALA A 161 -12.91 -13.91 -5.80
C ALA A 161 -11.77 -14.57 -4.99
N ASN A 162 -10.54 -14.53 -5.50
CA ASN A 162 -9.37 -15.02 -4.78
C ASN A 162 -9.14 -14.22 -3.48
N ILE A 163 -9.15 -12.89 -3.57
CA ILE A 163 -8.99 -11.99 -2.42
C ILE A 163 -10.03 -12.29 -1.33
N ARG A 164 -11.31 -12.47 -1.69
CA ARG A 164 -12.37 -12.77 -0.73
C ARG A 164 -12.28 -14.17 -0.13
N SER A 165 -11.71 -15.12 -0.87
CA SER A 165 -11.40 -16.45 -0.34
C SER A 165 -10.24 -16.39 0.67
N THR A 166 -9.21 -15.60 0.38
CA THR A 166 -8.04 -15.39 1.24
C THR A 166 -8.38 -14.57 2.49
N PHE A 167 -9.16 -13.51 2.32
CA PHE A 167 -9.56 -12.57 3.37
C PHE A 167 -11.08 -12.62 3.59
N PRO A 168 -11.63 -13.70 4.19
CA PRO A 168 -13.07 -13.86 4.34
C PRO A 168 -13.65 -12.74 5.21
N THR A 169 -14.58 -11.99 4.64
CA THR A 169 -15.34 -10.98 5.36
C THR A 169 -16.45 -11.67 6.16
N ARG A 170 -16.45 -11.60 7.51
CA ARG A 170 -17.66 -11.88 8.29
C ARG A 170 -18.79 -10.96 7.83
N SER A 171 -19.87 -11.54 7.31
CA SER A 171 -21.16 -10.87 7.27
C SER A 171 -21.56 -10.55 8.71
N GLY A 172 -21.74 -9.25 9.00
CA GLY A 172 -22.39 -8.81 10.23
C GLY A 172 -23.85 -9.25 10.28
#